data_AF-K3WEI3-F1
#
_entry.id   AF-K3WEI3-F1
#
_cell.length_a   1.000
_cell.length_b   1.000
_cell.length_c   1.000
_cell.angle_alpha   90.00
_cell.angle_beta   90.00
_cell.angle_gamma   90.00
#
_symmetry.space_group_name_H-M   'P 1'
#
loop_
_entity.id
_entity.type
_entity.pdbx_description
1 polymer ?
#
loop_
_entity_poly.entity_id
_entity_poly.type
_entity_poly.pdbx_seq_one_letter_code
_entity_poly.pdbx_strand_id
1 'polypeptide(L)'
;MALHELKKKESLSKELESVKSESKHTNYRIHALDVEVETAQSKLRQKDRTIDELRDTNAQLKKEMSRLTDKVQNLSSSISVMQELIAEKDKEIDRKDEMIRCKKTEVKCLAKIDDSSKERIEELVRQIADLQQQLLDTQKEYLNKVKKDEVWREKQRTKDRSEIMKDMEVLHKPRRCKNCNETFTNKTNTSLSCSYHPGRYVARQYPLEGYQWSCCQKRDLSSRACKFAGRHIESKLAD
;
A
#
# COMPACT_ATOMS: atom_id res chain seq x y z
N MET A 1 6.32 91.33 -138.60
CA MET A 1 7.28 90.88 -137.56
C MET A 1 7.02 91.51 -136.19
N ALA A 2 6.96 92.83 -136.05
CA ALA A 2 6.82 93.51 -134.73
C ALA A 2 5.56 93.13 -133.90
N LEU A 3 4.39 92.97 -134.52
CA LEU A 3 3.14 92.61 -133.82
C LEU A 3 3.17 91.19 -133.22
N HIS A 4 3.84 90.27 -133.90
CA HIS A 4 3.98 88.88 -133.45
C HIS A 4 4.90 88.79 -132.22
N GLU A 5 5.97 89.58 -132.19
CA GLU A 5 6.87 89.68 -131.03
C GLU A 5 6.19 90.35 -129.82
N LEU A 6 5.34 91.35 -130.04
CA LEU A 6 4.53 91.99 -128.98
C LEU A 6 3.53 91.00 -128.35
N LYS A 7 2.79 90.24 -129.16
CA LYS A 7 1.89 89.20 -128.66
C LYS A 7 2.63 88.09 -127.90
N LYS A 8 3.83 87.71 -128.37
CA LYS A 8 4.70 86.76 -127.67
C LYS A 8 5.16 87.30 -126.31
N LYS A 9 5.58 88.57 -126.24
CA LYS A 9 5.95 89.23 -124.98
C LYS A 9 4.77 89.32 -124.01
N GLU A 10 3.57 89.62 -124.50
CA GLU A 10 2.36 89.65 -123.67
C GLU A 10 1.99 88.26 -123.12
N SER A 11 2.08 87.20 -123.94
CA SER A 11 1.87 85.81 -123.49
C SER A 11 2.88 85.42 -122.42
N LEU A 12 4.17 85.67 -122.67
CA LEU A 12 5.24 85.40 -121.71
C LEU A 12 5.06 86.18 -120.40
N SER A 13 4.53 87.41 -120.46
CA SER A 13 4.23 88.19 -119.25
C SER A 13 3.07 87.61 -118.45
N LYS A 14 2.03 87.07 -119.10
CA LYS A 14 0.92 86.39 -118.43
C LYS A 14 1.35 85.07 -117.81
N GLU A 15 2.18 84.29 -118.53
CA GLU A 15 2.80 83.07 -118.01
C GLU A 15 3.68 83.35 -116.80
N LEU A 16 4.50 84.41 -116.86
CA LEU A 16 5.36 84.83 -115.75
C LEU A 16 4.54 85.20 -114.50
N GLU A 17 3.44 85.93 -114.66
CA GLU A 17 2.59 86.28 -113.52
C GLU A 17 1.81 85.06 -112.98
N SER A 18 1.41 84.12 -113.84
CA SER A 18 0.85 82.81 -113.41
C SER A 18 1.85 82.03 -112.58
N VAL A 19 3.07 81.83 -113.09
CA VAL A 19 4.16 81.13 -112.39
C VAL A 19 4.50 81.80 -111.06
N LYS A 20 4.46 83.15 -111.00
CA LYS A 20 4.68 83.90 -109.76
C LYS A 20 3.56 83.70 -108.75
N SER A 21 2.30 83.65 -109.20
CA SER A 21 1.15 83.36 -108.34
C SER A 21 1.18 81.92 -107.81
N GLU A 22 1.55 80.96 -108.65
CA GLU A 22 1.75 79.56 -108.30
C GLU A 22 2.91 79.41 -107.32
N SER A 23 4.05 80.09 -107.55
CA SER A 23 5.20 80.12 -106.64
C SER A 23 4.83 80.66 -105.25
N LYS A 24 4.01 81.72 -105.18
CA LYS A 24 3.49 82.22 -103.90
C LYS A 24 2.60 81.17 -103.22
N HIS A 25 1.70 80.54 -103.96
CA HIS A 25 0.82 79.50 -103.41
C HIS A 25 1.63 78.30 -102.89
N THR A 26 2.65 77.84 -103.63
CA THR A 26 3.55 76.78 -103.18
C THR A 26 4.34 77.19 -101.94
N ASN A 27 4.79 78.45 -101.85
CA ASN A 27 5.49 78.95 -100.66
C ASN A 27 4.60 78.97 -99.41
N TYR A 28 3.34 79.39 -99.53
CA TYR A 28 2.39 79.31 -98.41
C TYR A 28 2.14 77.87 -97.97
N ARG A 29 2.02 76.94 -98.94
CA ARG A 29 1.85 75.52 -98.65
C ARG A 29 3.08 74.93 -97.97
N ILE A 30 4.29 75.27 -98.41
CA ILE A 30 5.54 74.85 -97.76
C ILE A 30 5.55 75.32 -96.31
N HIS A 31 5.28 76.60 -96.07
CA HIS A 31 5.29 77.14 -94.71
C HIS A 31 4.24 76.47 -93.80
N ALA A 32 3.03 76.21 -94.31
CA ALA A 32 2.00 75.48 -93.55
C ALA A 32 2.46 74.05 -93.19
N LEU A 33 3.08 73.35 -94.15
CA LEU A 33 3.65 72.02 -93.91
C LEU A 33 4.81 72.07 -92.90
N ASP A 34 5.66 73.10 -92.93
CA ASP A 34 6.75 73.26 -91.97
C ASP A 34 6.21 73.38 -90.53
N VAL A 35 5.16 74.18 -90.33
CA VAL A 35 4.49 74.33 -89.01
C VAL A 35 3.86 73.02 -88.54
N GLU A 36 3.24 72.26 -89.45
CA GLU A 36 2.70 70.94 -89.13
C GLU A 36 3.79 69.95 -88.73
N VAL A 37 4.93 69.96 -89.43
CA VAL A 37 6.10 69.13 -89.12
C VAL A 37 6.68 69.49 -87.76
N GLU A 38 6.86 70.78 -87.45
CA GLU A 38 7.35 71.23 -86.14
C GLU A 38 6.40 70.81 -85.01
N THR A 39 5.09 70.93 -85.24
CA THR A 39 4.07 70.52 -84.27
C THR A 39 4.09 69.00 -84.05
N ALA A 40 4.20 68.21 -85.12
CA ALA A 40 4.32 66.77 -85.03
C ALA A 40 5.60 66.33 -84.32
N GLN A 41 6.72 66.99 -84.60
CA GLN A 41 8.00 66.76 -83.91
C GLN A 41 7.94 67.09 -82.42
N SER A 42 7.29 68.19 -82.05
CA SER A 42 7.07 68.55 -80.64
C SER A 42 6.26 67.49 -79.90
N LYS A 43 5.16 67.02 -80.51
CA LYS A 43 4.32 65.93 -79.98
C LYS A 43 5.09 64.60 -79.88
N LEU A 44 5.93 64.29 -80.86
CA LEU A 44 6.76 63.10 -80.85
C LEU A 44 7.73 63.12 -79.66
N ARG A 45 8.46 64.24 -79.48
CA ARG A 45 9.36 64.42 -78.32
C ARG A 45 8.64 64.31 -76.99
N GLN A 46 7.41 64.80 -76.88
CA GLN A 46 6.62 64.65 -75.66
C GLN A 46 6.27 63.18 -75.40
N LYS A 47 5.85 62.44 -76.43
CA LYS A 47 5.55 61.02 -76.32
C LYS A 47 6.80 60.20 -75.95
N ASP A 48 7.96 60.54 -76.51
CA ASP A 48 9.22 59.87 -76.19
C ASP A 48 9.58 60.03 -74.70
N ARG A 49 9.42 61.23 -74.13
CA ARG A 49 9.62 61.46 -72.69
C ARG A 49 8.69 60.60 -71.83
N THR A 50 7.40 60.55 -72.19
CA THR A 50 6.43 59.71 -71.46
C THR A 50 6.77 58.23 -71.57
N ILE A 51 7.27 57.76 -72.73
CA ILE A 51 7.71 56.38 -72.90
C ILE A 51 8.88 56.07 -71.95
N ASP A 52 9.84 56.98 -71.80
CA ASP A 52 10.98 56.78 -70.90
C ASP A 52 10.57 56.79 -69.42
N GLU A 53 9.67 57.68 -69.00
CA GLU A 53 9.08 57.66 -67.65
C GLU A 53 8.34 56.35 -67.36
N LEU A 54 7.57 55.85 -68.32
CA LEU A 54 6.88 54.57 -68.21
C LEU A 54 7.85 53.38 -68.20
N ARG A 55 9.01 53.48 -68.85
CA ARG A 55 10.06 52.45 -68.78
C ARG A 55 10.72 52.42 -67.41
N ASP A 56 11.02 53.59 -66.84
CA ASP A 56 11.65 53.70 -65.51
C ASP A 56 10.73 53.19 -64.41
N THR A 57 9.45 53.57 -64.44
CA THR A 57 8.44 53.06 -63.50
C THR A 57 8.25 51.56 -63.64
N ASN A 58 8.19 51.01 -64.86
CA ASN A 58 8.15 49.56 -65.08
C ASN A 58 9.41 48.85 -64.54
N ALA A 59 10.59 49.46 -64.67
CA ALA A 59 11.82 48.91 -64.12
C ALA A 59 11.80 48.89 -62.58
N GLN A 60 11.26 49.93 -61.94
CA GLN A 60 11.08 49.99 -60.49
C GLN A 60 10.06 48.94 -60.00
N LEU A 61 8.88 48.87 -60.63
CA LEU A 61 7.87 47.87 -60.29
C LEU A 61 8.40 46.44 -60.43
N LYS A 62 9.19 46.15 -61.46
CA LYS A 62 9.85 44.83 -61.60
C LYS A 62 10.80 44.51 -60.44
N LYS A 63 11.57 45.48 -59.95
CA LYS A 63 12.45 45.31 -58.79
C LYS A 63 11.65 45.03 -57.53
N GLU A 64 10.56 45.77 -57.32
CA GLU A 64 9.69 45.56 -56.16
C GLU A 64 8.99 44.20 -56.21
N MET A 65 8.51 43.78 -57.38
CA MET A 65 7.92 42.46 -57.59
C MET A 65 8.91 41.33 -57.30
N SER A 66 10.17 41.46 -57.74
CA SER A 66 11.23 40.49 -57.40
C SER A 66 11.43 40.41 -55.89
N ARG A 67 11.56 41.56 -55.21
CA ARG A 67 11.76 41.61 -53.76
C ARG A 67 10.58 41.03 -52.97
N LEU A 68 9.35 41.28 -53.42
CA LEU A 68 8.16 40.71 -52.78
C LEU A 68 8.08 39.19 -53.01
N THR A 69 8.45 38.73 -54.21
CA THR A 69 8.55 37.30 -54.51
C THR A 69 9.54 36.60 -53.57
N ASP A 70 10.73 37.17 -53.38
CA ASP A 70 11.73 36.60 -52.47
C ASP A 70 11.22 36.53 -51.02
N LYS A 71 10.51 37.59 -50.57
CA LYS A 71 9.90 37.61 -49.22
C LYS A 71 8.84 36.53 -49.06
N VAL A 72 7.98 36.34 -50.06
CA VAL A 72 6.94 35.30 -50.04
C VAL A 72 7.58 33.92 -50.00
N GLN A 73 8.63 33.68 -50.78
CA GLN A 73 9.36 32.42 -50.77
C GLN A 73 9.99 32.13 -49.40
N ASN A 74 10.63 33.13 -48.79
CA ASN A 74 11.24 32.98 -47.47
C ASN A 74 10.19 32.69 -46.39
N LEU A 75 9.06 33.40 -46.40
CA LEU A 75 7.96 33.14 -45.46
C LEU A 75 7.36 31.75 -45.69
N SER A 76 7.20 31.33 -46.94
CA SER A 76 6.72 29.98 -47.27
C SER A 76 7.64 28.90 -46.71
N SER A 77 8.96 29.06 -46.86
CA SER A 77 9.94 28.12 -46.29
C SER A 77 9.87 28.10 -44.76
N SER A 78 9.75 29.26 -44.12
CA SER A 78 9.60 29.34 -42.66
C SER A 78 8.31 28.68 -42.17
N ILE A 79 7.20 28.84 -42.88
CA ILE A 79 5.93 28.16 -42.57
C ILE A 79 6.09 26.64 -42.66
N SER A 80 6.75 26.13 -43.70
CA SER A 80 7.01 24.69 -43.85
C SER A 80 7.76 24.12 -42.65
N VAL A 81 8.83 24.79 -42.21
CA VAL A 81 9.61 24.37 -41.03
C VAL A 81 8.78 24.40 -39.75
N MET A 82 7.94 25.44 -39.57
CA MET A 82 7.06 25.51 -38.40
C MET A 82 6.02 24.39 -38.42
N GLN A 83 5.47 24.03 -39.58
CA GLN A 83 4.53 22.91 -39.72
C GLN A 83 5.19 21.57 -39.36
N GLU A 84 6.44 21.34 -39.77
CA GLU A 84 7.19 20.15 -39.37
C GLU A 84 7.43 20.09 -37.85
N LEU A 85 7.76 21.22 -37.23
CA LEU A 85 7.94 21.30 -35.78
C LEU A 85 6.64 21.03 -35.03
N ILE A 86 5.52 21.57 -35.50
CA ILE A 86 4.19 21.31 -34.93
C ILE A 86 3.89 19.81 -35.01
N ALA A 87 4.09 19.18 -36.17
CA ALA A 87 3.85 17.75 -36.33
C ALA A 87 4.71 16.88 -35.40
N GLU A 88 5.96 17.28 -35.11
CA GLU A 88 6.79 16.56 -34.14
C GLU A 88 6.30 16.77 -32.69
N LYS A 89 5.81 17.96 -32.36
CA LYS A 89 5.22 18.22 -31.03
C LYS A 89 3.93 17.46 -30.82
N ASP A 90 3.10 17.31 -31.85
CA ASP A 90 1.88 16.50 -31.79
C ASP A 90 2.22 15.03 -31.50
N LYS A 91 3.22 14.46 -32.18
CA LYS A 91 3.69 13.10 -31.88
C LYS A 91 4.22 12.96 -30.45
N GLU A 92 4.90 13.97 -29.93
CA GLU A 92 5.40 13.97 -28.56
C GLU A 92 4.26 14.03 -27.53
N ILE A 93 3.19 14.77 -27.83
CA ILE A 93 1.96 14.79 -27.03
C ILE A 93 1.32 13.39 -27.01
N ASP A 94 1.16 12.75 -28.18
CA ASP A 94 0.59 11.40 -28.27
C ASP A 94 1.36 10.36 -27.44
N ARG A 95 2.71 10.43 -27.45
CA ARG A 95 3.56 9.56 -26.63
C ARG A 95 3.33 9.78 -25.14
N LYS A 96 3.24 11.04 -24.70
CA LYS A 96 2.99 11.39 -23.30
C LYS A 96 1.60 10.98 -22.85
N ASP A 97 0.60 11.13 -23.71
CA ASP A 97 -0.77 10.69 -23.43
C ASP A 97 -0.85 9.17 -23.25
N GLU A 98 -0.14 8.39 -24.08
CA GLU A 98 -0.05 6.94 -23.90
C GLU A 98 0.66 6.57 -22.58
N MET A 99 1.75 7.26 -22.24
CA MET A 99 2.43 7.04 -20.96
C MET A 99 1.52 7.34 -19.77
N ILE A 100 0.74 8.42 -19.83
CA ILE A 100 -0.25 8.77 -18.80
C ILE A 100 -1.33 7.69 -18.69
N ARG A 101 -1.82 7.15 -19.82
CA ARG A 101 -2.77 6.03 -19.83
C ARG A 101 -2.20 4.80 -19.12
N CYS A 102 -0.98 4.39 -19.46
CA CYS A 102 -0.29 3.27 -18.80
C CYS A 102 -0.08 3.50 -17.31
N LYS A 103 0.35 4.70 -16.90
CA LYS A 103 0.52 5.01 -15.47
C LYS A 103 -0.81 5.03 -14.71
N LYS A 104 -1.89 5.47 -15.34
CA LYS A 104 -3.23 5.43 -14.76
C LYS A 104 -3.73 3.99 -14.54
N THR A 105 -3.44 3.06 -15.45
CA THR A 105 -3.80 1.64 -15.25
C THR A 105 -2.94 1.00 -14.16
N GLU A 106 -1.64 1.31 -14.12
CA GLU A 106 -0.71 0.85 -13.06
C GLU A 106 -1.20 1.28 -11.66
N VAL A 107 -1.55 2.56 -11.48
CA VAL A 107 -2.09 3.08 -10.22
C VAL A 107 -3.37 2.37 -9.82
N LYS A 108 -4.29 2.09 -10.76
CA LYS A 108 -5.52 1.34 -10.47
C LYS A 108 -5.24 -0.09 -10.01
N CYS A 109 -4.25 -0.76 -10.61
CA CYS A 109 -3.85 -2.10 -10.18
C CYS A 109 -3.23 -2.09 -8.79
N LEU A 110 -2.34 -1.14 -8.50
CA LEU A 110 -1.74 -0.98 -7.19
C LEU A 110 -2.78 -0.70 -6.11
N ALA A 111 -3.77 0.16 -6.37
CA ALA A 111 -4.86 0.42 -5.44
C ALA A 111 -5.65 -0.85 -5.08
N LYS A 112 -5.95 -1.72 -6.06
CA LYS A 112 -6.61 -3.00 -5.80
C LYS A 112 -5.77 -3.95 -4.94
N ILE A 113 -4.45 -3.95 -5.14
CA ILE A 113 -3.52 -4.76 -4.34
C ILE A 113 -3.48 -4.22 -2.90
N ASP A 114 -3.47 -2.90 -2.74
CA ASP A 114 -3.50 -2.24 -1.43
C ASP A 114 -4.79 -2.57 -0.66
N ASP A 115 -5.95 -2.44 -1.31
CA ASP A 115 -7.25 -2.80 -0.74
C ASP A 115 -7.28 -4.28 -0.27
N SER A 116 -6.85 -5.21 -1.14
CA SER A 116 -6.80 -6.64 -0.79
C SER A 116 -5.81 -6.93 0.34
N SER A 117 -4.68 -6.21 0.37
CA SER A 117 -3.67 -6.36 1.44
C SER A 117 -4.21 -5.84 2.77
N LYS A 118 -4.96 -4.74 2.75
CA LYS A 118 -5.63 -4.17 3.92
C LYS A 118 -6.67 -5.13 4.49
N GLU A 119 -7.52 -5.70 3.64
CA GLU A 119 -8.50 -6.73 4.06
C GLU A 119 -7.80 -7.93 4.71
N ARG A 120 -6.67 -8.39 4.13
CA ARG A 120 -5.89 -9.48 4.69
C ARG A 120 -5.27 -9.15 6.06
N ILE A 121 -4.81 -7.92 6.25
CA ILE A 121 -4.29 -7.45 7.54
C ILE A 121 -5.42 -7.42 8.57
N GLU A 122 -6.59 -6.87 8.23
CA GLU A 122 -7.76 -6.82 9.13
C GLU A 122 -8.21 -8.21 9.55
N GLU A 123 -8.21 -9.18 8.63
CA GLU A 123 -8.49 -10.59 8.91
C GLU A 123 -7.48 -11.18 9.92
N LEU A 124 -6.18 -11.00 9.68
CA LEU A 124 -5.13 -11.50 10.56
C LEU A 124 -5.20 -10.86 11.95
N VAL A 125 -5.51 -9.57 12.04
CA VAL A 125 -5.71 -8.87 13.32
C VAL A 125 -6.88 -9.50 14.10
N ARG A 126 -7.99 -9.84 13.43
CA ARG A 126 -9.12 -10.52 14.08
C ARG A 126 -8.72 -11.90 14.59
N GLN A 127 -8.00 -12.69 13.78
CA GLN A 127 -7.51 -14.01 14.19
C GLN A 127 -6.56 -13.93 15.40
N ILE A 128 -5.68 -12.92 15.44
CA ILE A 128 -4.80 -12.70 16.59
C ILE A 128 -5.63 -12.39 17.86
N ALA A 129 -6.65 -11.55 17.75
CA ALA A 129 -7.52 -11.22 18.88
C ALA A 129 -8.26 -12.47 19.40
N ASP A 130 -8.79 -13.30 18.50
CA ASP A 130 -9.46 -14.55 18.87
C ASP A 130 -8.52 -15.52 19.57
N LEU A 131 -7.29 -15.70 19.06
CA LEU A 131 -6.28 -16.56 19.68
C LEU A 131 -5.83 -16.04 21.05
N GLN A 132 -5.68 -14.72 21.20
CA GLN A 132 -5.39 -14.10 22.49
C GLN A 132 -6.50 -14.35 23.51
N GLN A 133 -7.76 -14.26 23.08
CA GLN A 133 -8.92 -14.53 23.92
C GLN A 133 -8.98 -16.01 24.33
N GLN A 134 -8.77 -16.94 23.40
CA GLN A 134 -8.71 -18.38 23.68
C GLN A 134 -7.60 -18.73 24.68
N LEU A 135 -6.42 -18.12 24.54
CA LEU A 135 -5.32 -18.29 25.47
C LEU A 135 -5.69 -17.82 26.88
N LEU A 136 -6.30 -16.64 26.99
CA LEU A 136 -6.75 -16.08 28.26
C LEU A 136 -7.77 -16.99 28.95
N ASP A 137 -8.74 -17.52 28.20
CA ASP A 137 -9.77 -18.38 28.74
C ASP A 137 -9.20 -19.74 29.17
N THR A 138 -8.28 -20.31 28.39
CA THR A 138 -7.53 -21.52 28.78
C THR A 138 -6.74 -21.30 30.07
N GLN A 139 -6.08 -20.15 30.23
CA GLN A 139 -5.37 -19.78 31.46
C GLN A 139 -6.31 -19.65 32.65
N LYS A 140 -7.50 -19.02 32.47
CA LYS A 140 -8.53 -18.93 33.52
C LYS A 140 -9.03 -20.32 33.94
N GLU A 141 -9.31 -21.20 32.97
CA GLU A 141 -9.75 -22.57 33.24
C GLU A 141 -8.70 -23.36 34.02
N TYR A 142 -7.43 -23.27 33.60
CA TYR A 142 -6.31 -23.90 34.31
C TYR A 142 -6.20 -23.38 35.74
N LEU A 143 -6.26 -22.07 35.95
CA LEU A 143 -6.21 -21.47 37.29
C LEU A 143 -7.39 -21.92 38.16
N ASN A 144 -8.59 -22.00 37.59
CA ASN A 144 -9.77 -22.51 38.28
C ASN A 144 -9.61 -23.98 38.69
N LYS A 145 -9.01 -24.81 37.82
CA LYS A 145 -8.71 -26.21 38.15
C LYS A 145 -7.70 -26.31 39.29
N VAL A 146 -6.59 -25.58 39.22
CA VAL A 146 -5.56 -25.53 40.28
C VAL A 146 -6.18 -25.09 41.62
N LYS A 147 -7.04 -24.05 41.62
CA LYS A 147 -7.75 -23.60 42.82
C LYS A 147 -8.67 -24.68 43.39
N LYS A 148 -9.44 -25.38 42.55
CA LYS A 148 -10.30 -26.49 42.98
C LYS A 148 -9.49 -27.64 43.58
N ASP A 149 -8.37 -28.00 42.94
CA ASP A 149 -7.48 -29.05 43.39
C ASP A 149 -6.81 -28.70 44.73
N GLU A 150 -6.45 -27.44 44.97
CA GLU A 150 -5.91 -26.96 46.25
C GLU A 150 -6.97 -27.01 47.36
N VAL A 151 -8.21 -26.56 47.08
CA VAL A 151 -9.32 -26.66 48.02
C VAL A 151 -9.61 -28.12 48.39
N TRP A 152 -9.56 -29.03 47.41
CA TRP A 152 -9.73 -30.45 47.66
C TRP A 152 -8.60 -31.02 48.53
N ARG A 153 -7.34 -30.68 48.22
CA ARG A 153 -6.16 -31.09 49.02
C ARG A 153 -6.23 -30.56 50.45
N GLU A 154 -6.64 -29.32 50.67
CA GLU A 154 -6.80 -28.74 52.01
C GLU A 154 -7.93 -29.41 52.80
N LYS A 155 -9.05 -29.72 52.14
CA LYS A 155 -10.15 -30.48 52.76
C LYS A 155 -9.67 -31.87 53.20
N GLN A 156 -8.84 -32.53 52.38
CA GLN A 156 -8.26 -33.82 52.74
C GLN A 156 -7.30 -33.69 53.93
N ARG A 157 -6.36 -32.73 53.90
CA ARG A 157 -5.46 -32.45 55.03
C ARG A 157 -6.21 -32.17 56.33
N THR A 158 -7.33 -31.47 56.27
CA THR A 158 -8.18 -31.18 57.43
C THR A 158 -8.86 -32.43 57.98
N LYS A 159 -9.36 -33.32 57.11
CA LYS A 159 -9.89 -34.62 57.51
C LYS A 159 -8.82 -35.48 58.17
N ASP A 160 -7.65 -35.60 57.55
CA ASP A 160 -6.54 -36.39 58.06
C ASP A 160 -6.10 -35.85 59.44
N ARG A 161 -6.00 -34.52 59.62
CA ARG A 161 -5.75 -33.90 60.93
C ARG A 161 -6.81 -34.25 61.97
N SER A 162 -8.09 -34.23 61.59
CA SER A 162 -9.19 -34.59 62.50
C SER A 162 -9.16 -36.06 62.89
N GLU A 163 -8.82 -36.94 61.95
CA GLU A 163 -8.68 -38.38 62.18
C GLU A 163 -7.50 -38.69 63.11
N ILE A 164 -6.33 -38.09 62.86
CA ILE A 164 -5.17 -38.17 63.77
C ILE A 164 -5.53 -37.69 65.18
N MET A 165 -6.30 -36.59 65.30
CA MET A 165 -6.73 -36.08 66.60
C MET A 165 -7.66 -37.06 67.33
N LYS A 166 -8.61 -37.69 66.62
CA LYS A 166 -9.48 -38.74 67.17
C LYS A 166 -8.67 -39.96 67.61
N ASP A 167 -7.72 -40.41 66.80
CA ASP A 167 -6.85 -41.54 67.13
C ASP A 167 -5.99 -41.25 68.36
N MET A 168 -5.45 -40.03 68.45
CA MET A 168 -4.73 -39.55 69.62
C MET A 168 -5.63 -39.51 70.86
N GLU A 169 -6.87 -39.06 70.74
CA GLU A 169 -7.85 -39.09 71.82
C GLU A 169 -8.11 -40.53 72.29
N VAL A 170 -8.32 -41.47 71.37
CA VAL A 170 -8.51 -42.90 71.69
C VAL A 170 -7.27 -43.49 72.38
N LEU A 171 -6.07 -43.10 71.94
CA LEU A 171 -4.82 -43.56 72.52
C LEU A 171 -4.62 -43.07 73.96
N HIS A 172 -5.02 -41.83 74.26
CA HIS A 172 -4.82 -41.18 75.56
C HIS A 172 -6.04 -41.27 76.50
N LYS A 173 -7.21 -41.75 76.03
CA LYS A 173 -8.42 -41.89 76.85
C LYS A 173 -8.17 -42.84 78.03
N PRO A 174 -8.34 -42.38 79.29
CA PRO A 174 -8.19 -43.22 80.46
C PRO A 174 -9.26 -44.32 80.50
N ARG A 175 -8.84 -45.56 80.71
CA ARG A 175 -9.68 -46.75 80.85
C ARG A 175 -9.36 -47.42 82.18
N ARG A 176 -10.36 -48.04 82.82
CA ARG A 176 -10.15 -48.83 84.04
C ARG A 176 -10.08 -50.31 83.74
N CYS A 177 -9.11 -50.99 84.35
CA CYS A 177 -8.99 -52.44 84.28
C CYS A 177 -10.14 -53.11 85.05
N LYS A 178 -10.80 -54.10 84.42
CA LYS A 178 -11.93 -54.83 85.03
C LYS A 178 -11.56 -55.68 86.25
N ASN A 179 -10.27 -55.94 86.49
CA ASN A 179 -9.81 -56.91 87.49
C ASN A 179 -8.98 -56.28 88.63
N CYS A 180 -8.30 -55.15 88.40
CA CYS A 180 -7.47 -54.48 89.42
C CYS A 180 -7.82 -53.00 89.65
N ASN A 181 -8.88 -52.48 89.02
CA ASN A 181 -9.35 -51.09 89.10
C ASN A 181 -8.34 -49.98 88.72
N GLU A 182 -7.09 -50.29 88.39
CA GLU A 182 -6.11 -49.33 87.91
C GLU A 182 -6.51 -48.70 86.57
N THR A 183 -6.14 -47.43 86.40
CA THR A 183 -6.36 -46.67 85.17
C THR A 183 -5.17 -46.80 84.23
N PHE A 184 -5.44 -47.15 82.97
CA PHE A 184 -4.44 -47.20 81.90
C PHE A 184 -4.92 -46.43 80.67
N THR A 185 -4.00 -46.07 79.78
CA THR A 185 -4.33 -45.56 78.44
C THR A 185 -3.85 -46.57 77.39
N ASN A 186 -4.39 -46.55 76.19
CA ASN A 186 -3.94 -47.47 75.14
C ASN A 186 -2.46 -47.22 74.75
N LYS A 187 -1.97 -45.98 74.90
CA LYS A 187 -0.55 -45.64 74.71
C LYS A 187 0.35 -46.28 75.79
N THR A 188 -0.07 -46.24 77.05
CA THR A 188 0.72 -46.82 78.15
C THR A 188 0.52 -48.31 78.31
N ASN A 189 -0.52 -48.89 77.69
CA ASN A 189 -0.80 -50.33 77.67
C ASN A 189 -0.03 -51.05 76.54
N THR A 190 1.30 -51.09 76.70
CA THR A 190 2.19 -51.83 75.79
C THR A 190 2.39 -53.27 76.27
N SER A 191 2.91 -54.15 75.40
CA SER A 191 3.21 -55.55 75.78
C SER A 191 4.23 -55.69 76.92
N LEU A 192 4.95 -54.62 77.24
CA LEU A 192 5.92 -54.54 78.35
C LEU A 192 5.31 -53.98 79.63
N SER A 193 4.14 -53.35 79.54
CA SER A 193 3.41 -52.76 80.68
C SER A 193 2.61 -53.79 81.48
N CYS A 194 2.70 -55.07 81.10
CA CYS A 194 2.05 -56.17 81.82
C CYS A 194 2.82 -56.47 83.10
N SER A 195 2.50 -55.76 84.17
CA SER A 195 2.98 -56.04 85.52
C SER A 195 2.23 -57.25 86.10
N TYR A 196 2.95 -58.11 86.81
CA TYR A 196 2.34 -59.20 87.56
C TYR A 196 1.53 -58.64 88.73
N HIS A 197 0.25 -58.95 88.78
CA HIS A 197 -0.60 -58.73 89.95
C HIS A 197 -1.17 -60.09 90.39
N PRO A 198 -1.33 -60.34 91.69
CA PRO A 198 -1.94 -61.56 92.20
C PRO A 198 -3.45 -61.58 91.88
N GLY A 199 -3.78 -61.95 90.63
CA GLY A 199 -5.14 -62.09 90.12
C GLY A 199 -5.59 -63.54 90.01
N ARG A 200 -6.90 -63.75 89.86
CA ARG A 200 -7.54 -65.07 89.79
C ARG A 200 -7.21 -65.80 88.47
N TYR A 201 -6.91 -67.10 88.54
CA TYR A 201 -6.63 -67.96 87.39
C TYR A 201 -7.86 -68.16 86.48
N VAL A 202 -7.64 -68.25 85.16
CA VAL A 202 -8.68 -68.59 84.16
C VAL A 202 -8.27 -69.82 83.37
N ALA A 203 -9.23 -70.71 83.07
CA ALA A 203 -9.01 -71.90 82.27
C ALA A 203 -8.78 -71.56 80.79
N ARG A 204 -7.82 -72.22 80.12
CA ARG A 204 -7.69 -72.15 78.65
C ARG A 204 -8.80 -72.96 77.98
N GLN A 205 -9.23 -72.51 76.80
CA GLN A 205 -10.05 -73.32 75.88
C GLN A 205 -9.17 -73.85 74.74
N TYR A 206 -9.56 -75.03 74.23
CA TYR A 206 -8.90 -75.90 73.23
C TYR A 206 -8.17 -75.15 72.08
N PRO A 207 -6.98 -75.59 71.60
CA PRO A 207 -6.38 -76.93 71.68
C PRO A 207 -5.21 -77.04 72.68
N LEU A 208 -5.02 -76.07 73.56
CA LEU A 208 -3.96 -76.08 74.57
C LEU A 208 -4.60 -76.20 75.96
N GLU A 209 -4.43 -77.34 76.63
CA GLU A 209 -4.90 -77.56 78.00
C GLU A 209 -3.98 -76.89 79.04
N GLY A 210 -4.57 -76.27 80.07
CA GLY A 210 -3.86 -75.65 81.19
C GLY A 210 -4.52 -74.38 81.74
N TYR A 211 -4.06 -73.92 82.91
CA TYR A 211 -4.45 -72.63 83.50
C TYR A 211 -3.56 -71.51 82.97
N GLN A 212 -4.12 -70.32 82.77
CA GLN A 212 -3.33 -69.12 82.49
C GLN A 212 -3.72 -67.98 83.43
N TRP A 213 -2.73 -67.16 83.74
CA TRP A 213 -2.98 -65.88 84.40
C TRP A 213 -3.84 -65.01 83.49
N SER A 214 -4.90 -64.41 84.04
CA SER A 214 -5.63 -63.34 83.35
C SER A 214 -4.70 -62.13 83.27
N CYS A 215 -3.90 -62.01 82.22
CA CYS A 215 -3.28 -60.73 81.97
C CYS A 215 -4.40 -59.71 81.72
N CYS A 216 -4.21 -58.50 82.26
CA CYS A 216 -5.09 -57.36 82.03
C CYS A 216 -5.39 -57.29 80.52
N GLN A 217 -6.68 -57.29 80.20
CA GLN A 217 -7.26 -57.60 78.90
C GLN A 217 -6.49 -56.99 77.70
N LYS A 218 -5.64 -57.79 77.06
CA LYS A 218 -5.42 -57.76 75.62
C LYS A 218 -5.28 -59.20 75.10
N ARG A 219 -6.39 -59.74 74.61
CA ARG A 219 -6.37 -60.75 73.55
C ARG A 219 -7.14 -60.18 72.38
N ASP A 220 -6.44 -59.41 71.54
CA ASP A 220 -6.70 -59.54 70.11
C ASP A 220 -5.97 -60.79 69.64
N LEU A 221 -6.62 -61.61 68.80
CA LEU A 221 -6.12 -62.88 68.28
C LEU A 221 -4.72 -62.79 67.63
N SER A 222 -4.27 -61.59 67.24
CA SER A 222 -2.96 -61.33 66.64
C SER A 222 -1.87 -60.86 67.62
N SER A 223 -2.18 -60.71 68.90
CA SER A 223 -1.20 -60.25 69.91
C SER A 223 -0.20 -61.37 70.22
N ARG A 224 1.12 -61.10 70.12
CA ARG A 224 2.16 -62.05 70.57
C ARG A 224 1.88 -62.47 72.01
N ALA A 225 2.07 -63.76 72.29
CA ALA A 225 1.87 -64.32 73.62
C ALA A 225 2.63 -63.51 74.69
N CYS A 226 1.97 -63.22 75.81
CA CYS A 226 2.59 -62.55 76.95
C CYS A 226 3.88 -63.30 77.33
N LYS A 227 5.01 -62.59 77.42
CA LYS A 227 6.33 -63.19 77.75
C LYS A 227 6.35 -63.93 79.10
N PHE A 228 5.39 -63.63 79.97
CA PHE A 228 5.20 -64.26 81.28
C PHE A 228 4.15 -65.38 81.26
N ALA A 229 3.35 -65.52 80.20
CA ALA A 229 2.36 -66.59 80.09
C ALA A 229 3.07 -67.91 79.74
N GLY A 230 3.51 -68.64 80.78
CA GLY A 230 4.08 -69.98 80.65
C GLY A 230 5.48 -70.15 81.25
N ARG A 231 6.06 -69.13 81.90
CA ARG A 231 7.20 -69.35 82.80
C ARG A 231 6.63 -69.46 84.22
N HIS A 232 7.14 -70.43 84.99
CA HIS A 232 6.78 -70.80 86.36
C HIS A 232 5.79 -71.98 86.51
N ILE A 233 6.33 -73.18 86.29
CA ILE A 233 6.05 -74.46 86.97
C ILE A 233 7.49 -74.99 87.20
N GLU A 234 8.08 -75.20 88.38
CA GLU A 234 7.65 -75.33 89.76
C GLU A 234 8.80 -74.84 90.68
N SER A 235 8.48 -74.07 91.71
CA SER A 235 9.23 -74.09 92.98
C SER A 235 8.39 -74.91 93.95
N LYS A 236 8.89 -76.08 94.32
CA LYS A 236 8.55 -76.81 95.55
C LYS A 236 9.91 -77.26 96.11
N LEU A 237 10.49 -76.53 97.07
CA LEU A 237 10.35 -76.77 98.51
C LEU A 237 10.53 -78.25 98.89
N ALA A 238 11.73 -78.63 99.31
CA ALA A 238 12.03 -79.21 100.63
C ALA A 238 13.48 -79.71 100.68
N ASP A 239 14.19 -79.30 101.73
CA ASP A 239 15.55 -79.66 102.20
C ASP A 239 16.79 -79.25 101.36
#